data_AF-A0A356XH46-F1
#
_entry.id   AF-A0A356XH46-F1
#
_cell.length_a   1.000
_cell.length_b   1.000
_cell.length_c   1.000
_cell.angle_alpha   90.00
_cell.angle_beta   90.00
_cell.angle_gamma   90.00
#
_symmetry.space_group_name_H-M   'P 1'
#
loop_
_entity.id
_entity.type
_entity.pdbx_description
1 polymer ?
#
loop_
_entity_poly.entity_id
_entity_poly.type
_entity_poly.pdbx_seq_one_letter_code
_entity_poly.pdbx_strand_id
1 'polypeptide(L)' 'EKAKFRKKVKPGDLLDMKVEITRLLGPAGKGNGTAYVDGEVACTVTATFFMGE' A
#
# COMPACT_ATOMS: atom_id res chain seq x y z
N GLU A 1 -2.81 4.38 10.48
CA GLU A 1 -1.36 4.37 10.15
C GLU A 1 -1.13 5.31 8.96
N LYS A 2 0.03 5.96 8.86
CA LYS A 2 0.22 7.15 8.01
C LYS A 2 0.38 6.76 6.54
N ALA A 3 -0.47 7.30 5.67
CA ALA A 3 -0.23 7.31 4.22
C ALA A 3 0.55 8.58 3.83
N LYS A 4 1.48 8.46 2.88
CA LYS A 4 2.21 9.59 2.29
C LYS A 4 2.06 9.55 0.78
N PHE A 5 1.44 10.59 0.25
CA PHE A 5 1.24 10.77 -1.19
C PHE A 5 2.30 11.72 -1.73
N ARG A 6 2.95 11.33 -2.83
CA ARG A 6 4.05 12.07 -3.46
C ARG A 6 3.71 12.54 -4.87
N LYS A 7 2.96 11.73 -5.63
CA LYS A 7 2.55 12.01 -7.02
C LYS A 7 1.04 11.94 -7.12
N LYS A 8 0.43 12.88 -7.86
CA LYS A 8 -0.99 12.83 -8.20
C LYS A 8 -1.17 11.86 -9.38
N VAL A 9 -1.89 10.77 -9.14
CA VAL A 9 -2.26 9.79 -10.16
C VAL A 9 -3.40 10.34 -11.03
N LYS A 10 -3.39 10.02 -12.31
CA LYS A 10 -4.38 10.46 -13.32
C LYS A 10 -4.94 9.25 -14.10
N PRO A 11 -6.10 9.39 -14.77
CA PRO A 11 -6.58 8.37 -15.70
C PRO A 11 -5.53 8.05 -16.77
N GLY A 12 -5.27 6.77 -16.99
CA GLY A 12 -4.24 6.28 -17.90
C GLY A 12 -2.94 5.84 -17.20
N ASP A 13 -2.71 6.26 -15.96
CA ASP A 13 -1.56 5.79 -15.18
C ASP A 13 -1.74 4.31 -14.80
N LEU A 14 -0.66 3.53 -14.91
CA LEU A 14 -0.57 2.20 -14.32
C LEU A 14 -0.02 2.31 -12.90
N LEU A 15 -0.78 1.82 -11.92
CA LEU A 15 -0.40 1.76 -10.52
C LEU A 15 0.23 0.41 -10.19
N ASP A 16 1.55 0.37 -10.13
CA ASP A 16 2.28 -0.81 -9.67
C ASP A 16 2.30 -0.84 -8.14
N MET A 17 1.62 -1.80 -7.54
CA MET A 17 1.50 -1.90 -6.08
C MET A 17 2.30 -3.08 -5.53
N LYS A 18 3.16 -2.79 -4.55
CA LYS A 18 3.87 -3.80 -3.76
C LYS A 18 3.42 -3.70 -2.32
N VAL A 19 2.97 -4.82 -1.76
CA VAL A 19 2.57 -4.93 -0.34
C VAL A 19 3.43 -6.00 0.32
N GLU A 20 3.98 -5.65 1.49
CA GLU A 20 4.70 -6.56 2.37
C GLU A 20 3.93 -6.70 3.68
N ILE A 21 3.55 -7.92 4.03
CA ILE A 21 2.93 -8.22 5.32
C ILE A 21 4.04 -8.27 6.37
N THR A 22 3.98 -7.37 7.36
CA THR A 22 5.01 -7.24 8.40
C THR A 22 4.66 -7.97 9.69
N ARG A 23 3.37 -8.17 9.97
CA ARG A 23 2.92 -8.90 11.15
C ARG A 23 1.55 -9.51 10.93
N LEU A 24 1.33 -10.70 11.49
CA LEU A 24 0.04 -11.36 11.59
C LEU A 24 -0.24 -11.75 13.05
N LEU A 25 -1.46 -11.52 13.52
CA LEU A 25 -1.95 -11.92 14.83
C LEU A 25 -3.41 -12.35 14.70
N GLY A 26 -3.62 -13.66 14.54
CA GLY A 26 -4.95 -14.22 14.24
C GLY A 26 -5.52 -13.59 12.95
N PRO A 27 -6.76 -13.08 12.96
CA PRO A 27 -7.36 -12.46 11.78
C PRO A 27 -6.82 -11.06 11.49
N ALA A 28 -6.07 -10.45 12.41
CA ALA A 28 -5.52 -9.12 12.23
C ALA A 28 -4.10 -9.18 11.64
N GLY A 29 -3.81 -8.31 10.70
CA GLY A 29 -2.49 -8.18 10.08
C GLY A 29 -2.04 -6.73 9.96
N LYS A 30 -0.74 -6.53 9.79
CA LYS A 30 -0.13 -5.26 9.40
C LYS A 30 0.70 -5.44 8.15
N GLY A 31 0.69 -4.45 7.29
CA GLY A 31 1.49 -4.44 6.07
C GLY A 31 1.99 -3.06 5.70
N ASN A 32 3.10 -3.03 4.96
CA ASN A 32 3.63 -1.85 4.30
C ASN A 32 3.32 -1.94 2.81
N GLY A 33 2.64 -0.94 2.27
CA GLY A 33 2.34 -0.80 0.85
C GLY A 33 3.15 0.33 0.23
N THR A 34 3.68 0.08 -0.97
CA THR A 34 4.24 1.12 -1.84
C THR A 34 3.61 1.01 -3.22
N ALA A 35 3.12 2.13 -3.73
CA ALA A 35 2.55 2.25 -5.06
C ALA A 35 3.46 3.11 -5.94
N TYR A 36 3.67 2.68 -7.17
CA TYR A 36 4.53 3.32 -8.16
C TYR A 36 3.73 3.68 -9.42
N VAL A 37 4.15 4.75 -10.11
CA VAL A 37 3.67 5.14 -11.44
C VAL A 37 4.89 5.52 -12.26
N ASP A 38 5.12 4.82 -13.38
CA ASP A 38 6.31 4.95 -14.23
C ASP A 38 7.62 4.69 -13.45
N GLY A 39 7.61 3.75 -12.50
CA GLY A 39 8.75 3.43 -11.64
C GLY A 39 9.01 4.41 -10.50
N GLU A 40 8.26 5.52 -10.40
CA GLU A 40 8.37 6.50 -9.33
C GLU A 40 7.37 6.24 -8.20
N VAL A 41 7.79 6.41 -6.94
CA VAL A 41 6.91 6.23 -5.78
C VAL A 41 5.80 7.29 -5.78
N ALA A 42 4.56 6.84 -6.00
CA ALA A 42 3.36 7.67 -5.92
C ALA A 42 2.79 7.73 -4.50
N CYS A 43 2.77 6.60 -3.78
CA CYS A 43 2.25 6.51 -2.41
C CYS A 43 3.00 5.47 -1.58
N THR A 44 3.17 5.74 -0.29
CA THR A 44 3.59 4.74 0.72
C THR A 44 2.59 4.72 1.86
N VAL A 45 2.30 3.55 2.40
CA VAL A 45 1.35 3.38 3.50
C VAL A 45 1.80 2.25 4.43
N THR A 46 1.62 2.44 5.74
CA THR A 46 1.51 1.32 6.67
C THR A 46 0.02 1.15 6.94
N ALA A 47 -0.49 -0.07 6.85
CA ALA A 47 -1.91 -0.36 7.05
C ALA A 47 -2.10 -1.60 7.91
N THR A 48 -3.13 -1.56 8.74
CA THR A 48 -3.63 -2.70 9.50
C THR A 48 -4.83 -3.24 8.75
N PHE A 49 -4.88 -4.55 8.52
CA PHE A 49 -5.96 -5.22 7.82
C PHE A 49 -6.54 -6.32 8.69
N PHE A 50 -7.78 -6.71 8.40
CA PHE A 50 -8.44 -7.86 9.02
C PHE A 50 -8.88 -8.82 7.91
N MET A 51 -8.59 -10.09 8.09
CA MET A 51 -9.05 -11.18 7.21
C MET A 51 -10.21 -11.88 7.93
N GLY A 52 -11.42 -11.73 7.38
CA GLY A 52 -12.60 -12.52 7.76
C GLY A 52 -12.83 -13.66 6.76
N GLU A 53 -13.77 -14.56 7.08
CA GLU A 53 -14.38 -15.48 6.10
C GLU A 53 -15.33 -14.74 5.16
#